data_AF-A0A960GG45-F1
#
_entry.id   AF-A0A960GG45-F1
#
_cell.length_a   1.000
_cell.length_b   1.000
_cell.length_c   1.000
_cell.angle_alpha   90.00
_cell.angle_beta   90.00
_cell.angle_gamma   90.00
#
_symmetry.space_group_name_H-M   'P 1'
#
loop_
_entity.id
_entity.type
_entity.pdbx_description
1 polymer ?
#
loop_
_entity_poly.entity_id
_entity_poly.type
_entity_poly.pdbx_seq_one_letter_code
_entity_poly.pdbx_strand_id
1 'polypeptide(L)'
;MSEPGIRARNRAAIMEAIEKSANEQLLEVGPSELSVRAIARDLGMASSAIYRYVSSRDELLTLLIVSAFNDMGESVEQRVERIRDPRKRWRAIGLASREWALAQPQRYALIYGSPVPGYAAPTDTVAPATRIPALLVGILQEADVQADVAAYHPRVGRSLAPSLSTINQWAQMSTRRFNDAAFALGVMAWTHIIGAISFELFGHRHNVVGDSEADRRTYFEFELDVLAGLLGIR
;
A
#
# COMPACT_ATOMS: atom_id res chain seq x y z
N MET A 1 11.09 -28.19 -0.38
CA MET A 1 9.80 -27.88 0.29
C MET A 1 8.81 -28.96 -0.09
N SER A 2 8.28 -29.69 0.89
CA SER A 2 7.29 -30.76 0.65
C SER A 2 5.99 -30.16 0.13
N GLU A 3 5.37 -30.80 -0.86
CA GLU A 3 4.09 -30.37 -1.44
C GLU A 3 2.99 -30.32 -0.36
N PRO A 4 2.14 -29.28 -0.32
CA PRO A 4 1.10 -29.18 0.71
C PRO A 4 0.16 -30.38 0.64
N GLY A 5 -0.06 -31.05 1.79
CA GLY A 5 -1.01 -32.16 1.87
C GLY A 5 -2.44 -31.73 1.51
N ILE A 6 -3.28 -32.69 1.10
CA ILE A 6 -4.67 -32.44 0.63
C ILE A 6 -5.47 -31.51 1.55
N ARG A 7 -5.34 -31.67 2.88
CA ARG A 7 -6.03 -30.81 3.86
C ARG A 7 -5.61 -29.34 3.78
N ALA A 8 -4.31 -29.07 3.57
CA ALA A 8 -3.80 -27.72 3.44
C ALA A 8 -4.30 -27.07 2.14
N ARG A 9 -4.31 -27.81 1.03
CA ARG A 9 -4.87 -27.34 -0.25
C ARG A 9 -6.36 -27.03 -0.15
N ASN A 10 -7.15 -27.91 0.47
CA ASN A 10 -8.57 -27.67 0.69
C ASN A 10 -8.81 -26.45 1.57
N ARG A 11 -7.99 -26.25 2.62
CA ARG A 11 -8.07 -25.05 3.47
C ARG A 11 -7.77 -23.78 2.66
N ALA A 12 -6.73 -23.79 1.83
CA ALA A 12 -6.36 -22.66 0.99
C ALA A 12 -7.47 -22.29 0.00
N ALA A 13 -8.04 -23.28 -0.70
CA ALA A 13 -9.13 -23.06 -1.64
C ALA A 13 -10.38 -22.45 -0.97
N ILE A 14 -10.69 -22.86 0.26
CA ILE A 14 -11.81 -22.26 1.02
C ILE A 14 -11.49 -20.83 1.45
N MET A 15 -10.26 -20.55 1.89
CA MET A 15 -9.84 -19.18 2.22
C MET A 15 -9.93 -18.26 1.00
N GLU A 16 -9.47 -18.72 -0.16
CA GLU A 16 -9.55 -17.99 -1.43
C GLU A 16 -11.01 -17.71 -1.82
N ALA A 17 -11.90 -18.70 -1.65
CA ALA A 17 -13.33 -18.52 -1.91
C ALA A 17 -13.98 -17.49 -0.95
N ILE A 18 -13.61 -17.53 0.33
CA ILE A 18 -14.05 -16.54 1.33
C ILE A 18 -13.58 -15.14 0.94
N GLU A 19 -12.30 -15.00 0.61
CA GLU A 19 -11.70 -13.73 0.22
C GLU A 19 -12.35 -13.16 -1.05
N LYS A 20 -12.61 -14.01 -2.04
CA LYS A 20 -13.29 -13.62 -3.28
C LYS A 20 -14.71 -13.09 -3.00
N SER A 21 -15.53 -13.85 -2.29
CA SER A 21 -16.89 -13.44 -1.91
C SER A 21 -16.89 -12.16 -1.07
N ALA A 22 -15.91 -12.00 -0.18
CA ALA A 22 -15.75 -10.79 0.62
C ALA A 22 -15.37 -9.56 -0.23
N ASN A 23 -14.48 -9.71 -1.23
CA ASN A 23 -14.16 -8.63 -2.16
C ASN A 23 -15.37 -8.26 -3.04
N GLU A 24 -16.19 -9.23 -3.44
CA GLU A 24 -17.46 -8.97 -4.13
C GLU A 24 -18.41 -8.13 -3.26
N GLN A 25 -18.55 -8.47 -1.97
CA GLN A 25 -19.34 -7.65 -1.04
C GLN A 25 -18.75 -6.24 -0.84
N LEU A 26 -17.42 -6.08 -0.77
CA LEU A 26 -16.81 -4.76 -0.71
C LEU A 26 -17.18 -3.88 -1.90
N LEU A 27 -17.29 -4.47 -3.09
CA LEU A 27 -17.73 -3.77 -4.30
C LEU A 27 -19.20 -3.34 -4.24
N GLU A 28 -20.07 -4.19 -3.67
CA GLU A 28 -21.51 -3.94 -3.65
C GLU A 28 -21.96 -3.01 -2.52
N VAL A 29 -21.46 -3.23 -1.30
CA VAL A 29 -21.98 -2.60 -0.07
C VAL A 29 -20.92 -1.84 0.74
N GLY A 30 -19.64 -1.96 0.36
CA GLY A 30 -18.53 -1.33 1.07
C GLY A 30 -18.16 -2.01 2.39
N PRO A 31 -17.10 -1.53 3.07
CA PRO A 31 -16.53 -2.22 4.23
C PRO A 31 -17.43 -2.20 5.47
N SER A 32 -18.27 -1.18 5.64
CA SER A 32 -19.17 -1.06 6.79
C SER A 32 -20.21 -2.18 6.85
N GLU A 33 -20.73 -2.59 5.69
CA GLU A 33 -21.80 -3.59 5.57
C GLU A 33 -21.28 -5.02 5.32
N LEU A 34 -19.95 -5.22 5.37
CA LEU A 34 -19.32 -6.53 5.16
C LEU A 34 -19.84 -7.58 6.17
N SER A 35 -20.29 -8.73 5.66
CA SER A 35 -21.01 -9.72 6.47
C SER A 35 -20.51 -11.16 6.27
N VAL A 36 -19.93 -11.72 7.33
CA VAL A 36 -19.52 -13.14 7.38
C VAL A 36 -20.70 -14.10 7.09
N ARG A 37 -21.91 -13.70 7.49
CA ARG A 37 -23.13 -14.50 7.22
C ARG A 37 -23.53 -14.45 5.76
N ALA A 38 -23.36 -13.32 5.08
CA ALA A 38 -23.60 -13.23 3.66
C ALA A 38 -22.62 -14.11 2.88
N ILE A 39 -21.33 -14.06 3.23
CA ILE A 39 -20.30 -14.94 2.63
C ILE A 39 -20.66 -16.42 2.80
N ALA A 40 -21.13 -16.80 3.99
CA ALA A 40 -21.56 -18.19 4.23
C ALA A 40 -22.67 -18.62 3.26
N ARG A 41 -23.67 -17.75 3.01
CA ARG A 41 -24.75 -18.03 2.06
C ARG A 41 -24.22 -18.12 0.63
N ASP A 42 -23.36 -17.20 0.22
CA ASP A 42 -22.79 -17.14 -1.13
C ASP A 42 -22.00 -18.42 -1.46
N LEU A 43 -21.29 -18.96 -0.46
CA LEU A 43 -20.51 -20.19 -0.58
C LEU A 43 -21.33 -21.46 -0.33
N GLY A 44 -22.63 -21.36 -0.03
CA GLY A 44 -23.47 -22.52 0.31
C GLY A 44 -23.05 -23.24 1.59
N MET A 45 -22.41 -22.54 2.52
CA MET A 45 -21.86 -23.06 3.77
C MET A 45 -22.68 -22.61 4.98
N ALA A 46 -22.69 -23.41 6.04
CA ALA A 46 -23.21 -22.96 7.33
C ALA A 46 -22.34 -21.83 7.89
N SER A 47 -22.93 -20.81 8.52
CA SER A 47 -22.15 -19.71 9.11
C SER A 47 -21.12 -20.21 10.14
N SER A 48 -21.47 -21.22 10.94
CA SER A 48 -20.54 -21.87 11.88
C SER A 48 -19.33 -22.52 11.19
N ALA A 49 -19.45 -22.89 9.91
CA ALA A 49 -18.34 -23.40 9.14
C ALA A 49 -17.35 -22.30 8.75
N ILE A 50 -17.85 -21.13 8.32
CA ILE A 50 -17.01 -19.97 7.98
C ILE A 50 -16.25 -19.45 9.20
N TYR A 51 -16.87 -19.44 10.38
CA TYR A 51 -16.22 -19.00 11.62
C TYR A 51 -15.00 -19.85 12.04
N ARG A 52 -14.79 -21.03 11.45
CA ARG A 52 -13.56 -21.83 11.62
C ARG A 52 -12.37 -21.31 10.81
N TYR A 53 -12.65 -20.45 9.83
CA TYR A 53 -11.66 -19.84 8.94
C TYR A 53 -11.44 -18.37 9.28
N VAL A 54 -12.52 -17.67 9.65
CA VAL A 54 -12.51 -16.24 9.99
C VAL A 54 -13.43 -16.01 11.18
N SER A 55 -12.86 -15.79 12.36
CA SER A 55 -13.55 -15.75 13.65
C SER A 55 -14.43 -14.52 13.85
N SER A 56 -14.21 -13.45 13.10
CA SER A 56 -14.95 -12.19 13.24
C SER A 56 -14.97 -11.37 11.94
N ARG A 57 -15.83 -10.35 11.91
CA ARG A 57 -15.81 -9.35 10.83
C ARG A 57 -14.48 -8.59 10.78
N ASP A 58 -13.88 -8.30 11.93
CA ASP A 58 -12.61 -7.57 11.99
C ASP A 58 -11.44 -8.43 11.50
N GLU A 59 -11.46 -9.73 11.78
CA GLU A 59 -10.50 -10.66 11.17
C GLU A 59 -10.67 -10.72 9.65
N LEU A 60 -11.92 -10.72 9.16
CA LEU A 60 -12.18 -10.68 7.72
C LEU A 60 -11.64 -9.39 7.07
N LEU A 61 -11.89 -8.23 7.69
CA LEU A 61 -11.35 -6.95 7.23
C LEU A 61 -9.82 -6.96 7.23
N THR A 62 -9.21 -7.51 8.27
CA THR A 62 -7.75 -7.63 8.39
C THR A 62 -7.18 -8.49 7.26
N LEU A 63 -7.80 -9.64 6.96
CA LEU A 63 -7.41 -10.49 5.84
C LEU A 63 -7.50 -9.75 4.50
N LEU A 64 -8.55 -8.98 4.26
CA LEU A 64 -8.73 -8.19 3.03
C LEU A 64 -7.71 -7.06 2.92
N ILE A 65 -7.40 -6.37 4.02
CA ILE A 65 -6.37 -5.32 4.08
C ILE A 65 -4.98 -5.91 3.79
N VAL A 66 -4.63 -7.01 4.45
CA VAL A 66 -3.36 -7.71 4.22
C VAL A 66 -3.25 -8.18 2.78
N SER A 67 -4.31 -8.77 2.22
CA SER A 67 -4.37 -9.18 0.82
C SER A 67 -4.16 -7.98 -0.12
N ALA A 68 -4.89 -6.88 0.09
CA ALA A 68 -4.78 -5.69 -0.75
C ALA A 68 -3.35 -5.10 -0.74
N PHE A 69 -2.73 -4.95 0.43
CA PHE A 69 -1.35 -4.51 0.51
C PHE A 69 -0.36 -5.49 -0.15
N ASN A 70 -0.59 -6.79 0.00
CA ASN A 70 0.30 -7.79 -0.59
C ASN A 70 0.21 -7.81 -2.11
N ASP A 71 -1.00 -7.76 -2.66
CA ASP A 71 -1.24 -7.73 -4.10
C ASP A 71 -0.67 -6.45 -4.74
N MET A 72 -0.90 -5.30 -4.10
CA MET A 72 -0.30 -4.03 -4.55
C MET A 72 1.23 -4.09 -4.47
N GLY A 73 1.78 -4.53 -3.33
CA GLY A 73 3.21 -4.64 -3.11
C GLY A 73 3.90 -5.58 -4.11
N GLU A 74 3.30 -6.74 -4.36
CA GLU A 74 3.81 -7.72 -5.32
C GLU A 74 3.80 -7.17 -6.75
N SER A 75 2.72 -6.51 -7.17
CA SER A 75 2.63 -5.90 -8.51
C SER A 75 3.75 -4.87 -8.75
N VAL A 76 4.08 -4.08 -7.72
CA VAL A 76 5.14 -3.08 -7.77
C VAL A 76 6.52 -3.73 -7.76
N GLU A 77 6.75 -4.68 -6.85
CA GLU A 77 8.03 -5.41 -6.73
C GLU A 77 8.39 -6.12 -8.04
N GLN A 78 7.43 -6.84 -8.64
CA GLN A 78 7.61 -7.51 -9.93
C GLN A 78 7.96 -6.53 -11.05
N ARG A 79 7.32 -5.35 -11.08
CA ARG A 79 7.59 -4.31 -12.08
C ARG A 79 9.02 -3.79 -12.00
N VAL A 80 9.57 -3.65 -10.79
CA VAL A 80 10.89 -3.02 -10.60
C VAL A 80 12.06 -3.98 -10.51
N GLU A 81 11.81 -5.28 -10.32
CA GLU A 81 12.83 -6.32 -10.11
C GLU A 81 14.01 -6.24 -11.11
N ARG A 82 13.69 -5.97 -12.38
CA ARG A 82 14.67 -5.98 -13.48
C ARG A 82 15.19 -4.60 -13.87
N ILE A 83 14.72 -3.54 -13.24
CA ILE A 83 15.11 -2.16 -13.56
C ILE A 83 16.30 -1.78 -12.69
N ARG A 84 17.44 -1.47 -13.30
CA ARG A 84 18.66 -1.08 -12.57
C ARG A 84 18.73 0.42 -12.29
N ASP A 85 18.36 1.20 -13.28
CA ASP A 85 18.37 2.66 -13.22
C ASP A 85 17.44 3.18 -12.10
N PRO A 86 17.95 3.95 -11.12
CA PRO A 86 17.17 4.44 -9.98
C PRO A 86 15.97 5.31 -10.39
N ARG A 87 16.16 6.22 -11.36
CA ARG A 87 15.09 7.10 -11.84
C ARG A 87 13.99 6.33 -12.58
N LYS A 88 14.34 5.32 -13.39
CA LYS A 88 13.35 4.41 -14.00
C LYS A 88 12.64 3.55 -12.97
N ARG A 89 13.34 3.04 -11.94
CA ARG A 89 12.71 2.30 -10.84
C ARG A 89 11.71 3.18 -10.10
N TRP A 90 12.10 4.41 -9.77
CA TRP A 90 11.22 5.39 -9.12
C TRP A 90 9.92 5.60 -9.90
N ARG A 91 10.04 5.90 -11.21
CA ARG A 91 8.86 6.07 -12.08
C ARG A 91 8.00 4.80 -12.12
N ALA A 92 8.64 3.64 -12.21
CA ALA A 92 7.96 2.35 -12.23
C ALA A 92 7.19 2.04 -10.95
N ILE A 93 7.72 2.41 -9.77
CA ILE A 93 7.01 2.27 -8.48
C ILE A 93 5.72 3.08 -8.50
N GLY A 94 5.81 4.37 -8.84
CA GLY A 94 4.64 5.25 -8.89
C GLY A 94 3.60 4.76 -9.89
N LEU A 95 4.04 4.44 -11.11
CA LEU A 95 3.15 3.97 -12.18
C LEU A 95 2.47 2.65 -11.85
N ALA A 96 3.19 1.65 -11.36
CA ALA A 96 2.59 0.37 -10.96
C ALA A 96 1.60 0.55 -9.80
N SER A 97 1.91 1.43 -8.84
CA SER A 97 1.00 1.77 -7.74
C SER A 97 -0.31 2.40 -8.27
N ARG A 98 -0.21 3.35 -9.21
CA ARG A 98 -1.38 3.96 -9.87
C ARG A 98 -2.16 2.93 -10.67
N GLU A 99 -1.50 2.13 -11.50
CA GLU A 99 -2.11 1.10 -12.34
C GLU A 99 -2.92 0.11 -11.48
N TRP A 100 -2.34 -0.37 -10.37
CA TRP A 100 -3.04 -1.26 -9.44
C TRP A 100 -4.25 -0.57 -8.80
N ALA A 101 -4.09 0.66 -8.33
CA ALA A 101 -5.15 1.41 -7.67
C ALA A 101 -6.35 1.68 -8.60
N LEU A 102 -6.10 2.02 -9.86
CA LEU A 102 -7.14 2.22 -10.89
C LEU A 102 -7.84 0.91 -11.27
N ALA A 103 -7.11 -0.22 -11.27
CA ALA A 103 -7.70 -1.53 -11.54
C ALA A 103 -8.52 -2.06 -10.35
N GLN A 104 -8.22 -1.63 -9.13
CA GLN A 104 -8.79 -2.15 -7.88
C GLN A 104 -9.30 -1.02 -6.95
N PRO A 105 -10.19 -0.12 -7.40
CA PRO A 105 -10.51 1.11 -6.67
C PRO A 105 -11.13 0.87 -5.29
N GLN A 106 -11.90 -0.21 -5.11
CA GLN A 106 -12.51 -0.53 -3.81
C GLN A 106 -11.50 -1.12 -2.82
N ARG A 107 -10.57 -1.96 -3.29
CA ARG A 107 -9.48 -2.47 -2.46
C ARG A 107 -8.51 -1.35 -2.10
N TYR A 108 -8.27 -0.40 -3.02
CA TYR A 108 -7.54 0.83 -2.73
C TYR A 108 -8.25 1.67 -1.65
N ALA A 109 -9.55 1.89 -1.78
CA ALA A 109 -10.33 2.63 -0.79
C ALA A 109 -10.35 1.93 0.59
N LEU A 110 -10.29 0.60 0.65
CA LEU A 110 -10.16 -0.13 1.91
C LEU A 110 -8.86 0.19 2.65
N ILE A 111 -7.74 0.37 1.93
CA ILE A 111 -6.41 0.57 2.55
C ILE A 111 -6.00 2.05 2.67
N TYR A 112 -6.52 2.94 1.82
CA TYR A 112 -6.17 4.37 1.79
C TYR A 112 -7.35 5.35 1.82
N GLY A 113 -8.59 4.84 1.84
CA GLY A 113 -9.80 5.66 1.90
C GLY A 113 -10.24 5.99 3.33
N SER A 114 -11.55 6.20 3.50
CA SER A 114 -12.14 6.50 4.80
C SER A 114 -11.97 5.32 5.78
N PRO A 115 -11.54 5.57 7.03
CA PRO A 115 -11.44 4.52 8.04
C PRO A 115 -12.78 3.81 8.27
N VAL A 116 -12.72 2.50 8.53
CA VAL A 116 -13.90 1.70 8.86
C VAL A 116 -14.28 1.96 10.32
N PRO A 117 -15.48 2.46 10.64
CA PRO A 117 -15.89 2.73 12.02
C PRO A 117 -15.81 1.48 12.89
N GLY A 118 -15.22 1.62 14.07
CA GLY A 118 -15.09 0.54 15.06
C GLY A 118 -14.01 -0.50 14.76
N TYR A 119 -13.33 -0.43 13.62
CA TYR A 119 -12.21 -1.31 13.29
C TYR A 119 -10.86 -0.67 13.66
N ALA A 120 -9.99 -1.46 14.30
CA ALA A 120 -8.60 -1.09 14.55
C ALA A 120 -7.68 -2.15 13.92
N ALA A 121 -6.86 -1.72 12.95
CA ALA A 121 -5.94 -2.61 12.26
C ALA A 121 -4.90 -3.20 13.24
N PRO A 122 -4.70 -4.53 13.29
CA PRO A 122 -3.66 -5.13 14.09
C PRO A 122 -2.27 -4.92 13.46
N THR A 123 -1.22 -5.25 14.23
CA THR A 123 0.18 -5.06 13.84
C THR A 123 0.63 -5.94 12.66
N ASP A 124 -0.10 -7.00 12.36
CA ASP A 124 0.10 -7.88 11.20
C ASP A 124 -0.07 -7.14 9.85
N THR A 125 -0.86 -6.07 9.82
CA THR A 125 -1.02 -5.21 8.62
C THR A 125 0.22 -4.38 8.29
N VAL A 126 1.13 -4.16 9.26
CA VAL A 126 2.27 -3.25 9.11
C VAL A 126 3.28 -3.76 8.08
N ALA A 127 3.62 -5.06 8.12
CA ALA A 127 4.61 -5.61 7.19
C ALA A 127 4.15 -5.52 5.72
N PRO A 128 2.92 -5.95 5.35
CA PRO A 128 2.37 -5.71 4.01
C PRO A 128 2.32 -4.23 3.62
N ALA A 129 1.86 -3.35 4.51
CA ALA A 129 1.69 -1.91 4.23
C ALA A 129 2.99 -1.18 3.89
N THR A 130 4.13 -1.76 4.25
CA THR A 130 5.43 -1.09 4.16
C THR A 130 6.32 -1.57 3.01
N ARG A 131 5.85 -2.55 2.22
CA ARG A 131 6.58 -3.10 1.05
C ARG A 131 7.00 -2.02 0.06
N ILE A 132 6.06 -1.17 -0.38
CA ILE A 132 6.34 -0.10 -1.36
C ILE A 132 7.16 1.05 -0.77
N PRO A 133 6.85 1.59 0.42
CA PRO A 133 7.72 2.56 1.10
C PRO A 133 9.17 2.09 1.20
N ALA A 134 9.41 0.82 1.53
CA ALA A 134 10.76 0.28 1.64
C ALA A 134 11.54 0.32 0.31
N LEU A 135 10.87 0.17 -0.84
CA LEU A 135 11.49 0.32 -2.15
C LEU A 135 11.92 1.78 -2.42
N LEU A 136 11.07 2.74 -2.08
CA LEU A 136 11.36 4.17 -2.25
C LEU A 136 12.53 4.61 -1.37
N VAL A 137 12.51 4.21 -0.08
CA VAL A 137 13.62 4.49 0.84
C VAL A 137 14.92 3.82 0.35
N GLY A 138 14.82 2.61 -0.21
CA GLY A 138 15.97 1.93 -0.84
C GLY A 138 16.60 2.74 -1.97
N ILE A 139 15.80 3.29 -2.88
CA ILE A 139 16.29 4.15 -3.98
C ILE A 139 16.98 5.41 -3.43
N LEU A 140 16.39 6.05 -2.43
CA LEU A 140 16.95 7.27 -1.83
C LEU A 140 18.25 7.00 -1.09
N GLN A 141 18.37 5.83 -0.45
CA GLN A 141 19.61 5.41 0.18
C GLN A 141 20.70 5.11 -0.86
N GLU A 142 20.37 4.44 -1.96
CA GLU A 142 21.32 4.19 -3.05
C GLU A 142 21.82 5.48 -3.72
N ALA A 143 20.96 6.50 -3.78
CA ALA A 143 21.31 7.83 -4.27
C ALA A 143 22.12 8.67 -3.25
N ASP A 144 22.40 8.12 -2.06
CA ASP A 144 23.11 8.79 -0.96
C ASP A 144 22.52 10.18 -0.63
N VAL A 145 21.19 10.27 -0.63
CA VAL A 145 20.50 11.53 -0.42
C VAL A 145 20.78 12.02 1.00
N GLN A 146 21.50 13.13 1.07
CA GLN A 146 21.74 13.85 2.31
C GLN A 146 20.57 14.82 2.53
N ALA A 147 19.92 14.73 3.68
CA ALA A 147 19.05 15.80 4.13
C ALA A 147 19.96 16.89 4.70
N ASP A 148 20.02 18.05 4.04
CA ASP A 148 20.60 19.23 4.67
C ASP A 148 19.61 19.73 5.73
N VAL A 149 19.72 19.17 6.94
CA VAL A 149 18.85 19.52 8.06
C VAL A 149 19.00 21.00 8.45
N ALA A 150 20.15 21.62 8.11
CA ALA A 150 20.39 23.05 8.32
C ALA A 150 19.74 23.94 7.24
N ALA A 151 19.43 23.40 6.06
CA ALA A 151 18.59 24.07 5.06
C ALA A 151 17.10 24.11 5.45
N TYR A 152 16.65 23.26 6.40
CA TYR A 152 15.29 23.33 6.91
C TYR A 152 15.12 24.42 7.96
N HIS A 153 13.88 24.88 8.13
CA HIS A 153 13.54 25.86 9.15
C HIS A 153 14.10 25.40 10.53
N PRO A 154 14.84 26.25 11.29
CA PRO A 154 15.60 25.82 12.47
C PRO A 154 14.79 25.18 13.60
N ARG A 155 13.45 25.36 13.63
CA ARG A 155 12.57 24.64 14.57
C ARG A 155 12.31 23.19 14.14
N VAL A 156 12.24 22.93 12.84
CA VAL A 156 12.01 21.58 12.30
C VAL A 156 13.25 20.72 12.52
N GLY A 157 14.44 21.22 12.16
CA GLY A 157 15.68 20.44 12.31
C GLY A 157 15.97 19.99 13.76
N ARG A 158 15.67 20.83 14.76
CA ARG A 158 15.88 20.51 16.18
C ARG A 158 14.90 19.47 16.74
N SER A 159 13.68 19.39 16.21
CA SER A 159 12.64 18.48 16.69
C SER A 159 12.47 17.24 15.83
N LEU A 160 12.99 17.24 14.60
CA LEU A 160 12.84 16.12 13.67
C LEU A 160 13.64 14.89 14.11
N ALA A 161 14.90 15.05 14.53
CA ALA A 161 15.75 13.91 14.91
C ALA A 161 15.13 13.04 16.04
N PRO A 162 14.58 13.61 17.14
CA PRO A 162 13.83 12.82 18.11
C PRO A 162 12.55 12.19 17.55
N SER A 163 11.81 12.87 16.68
CA SER A 163 10.59 12.33 16.04
C SER A 163 10.87 11.18 15.07
N LEU A 164 12.08 11.13 14.48
CA LEU A 164 12.55 10.02 13.66
C LEU A 164 13.04 8.81 14.50
N SER A 165 13.12 8.91 15.82
CA SER A 165 13.53 7.78 16.68
C SER A 165 12.46 6.69 16.83
N THR A 166 11.16 7.03 16.78
CA THR A 166 10.06 6.04 16.71
C THR A 166 10.08 5.28 15.40
N ILE A 167 10.50 5.95 14.33
CA ILE A 167 10.73 5.43 13.00
C ILE A 167 11.89 4.39 12.97
N ASN A 168 12.89 4.56 13.84
CA ASN A 168 13.98 3.60 14.00
C ASN A 168 13.53 2.24 14.59
N GLN A 169 12.41 2.15 15.31
CA GLN A 169 11.88 0.84 15.78
C GLN A 169 11.32 0.01 14.62
N TRP A 170 10.69 0.65 13.63
CA TRP A 170 10.23 -0.01 12.41
C TRP A 170 11.40 -0.45 11.52
N ALA A 171 12.39 0.44 11.33
CA ALA A 171 13.61 0.10 10.59
C ALA A 171 14.42 -1.03 11.26
N GLN A 172 14.39 -1.16 12.59
CA GLN A 172 15.02 -2.26 13.34
C GLN A 172 14.33 -3.63 13.14
N MET A 173 13.04 -3.65 12.79
CA MET A 173 12.35 -4.89 12.39
C MET A 173 12.71 -5.32 10.97
N SER A 174 13.27 -4.41 10.17
CA SER A 174 13.82 -4.71 8.85
C SER A 174 15.32 -5.01 8.96
N THR A 175 15.82 -5.95 8.14
CA THR A 175 17.27 -6.23 8.11
C THR A 175 18.09 -5.12 7.46
N ARG A 176 17.44 -4.07 6.95
CA ARG A 176 18.06 -2.95 6.24
C ARG A 176 18.10 -1.72 7.14
N ARG A 177 19.32 -1.25 7.45
CA ARG A 177 19.49 0.03 8.14
C ARG A 177 19.32 1.16 7.14
N PHE A 178 18.33 2.02 7.36
CA PHE A 178 18.14 3.23 6.58
C PHE A 178 18.78 4.44 7.27
N ASN A 179 19.33 5.39 6.50
CA ASN A 179 19.68 6.69 7.07
C ASN A 179 18.40 7.52 7.31
N ASP A 180 18.42 8.40 8.32
CA ASP A 180 17.24 9.16 8.77
C ASP A 180 16.66 10.05 7.65
N ALA A 181 17.53 10.59 6.78
CA ALA A 181 17.17 11.43 5.65
C ALA A 181 16.36 10.69 4.59
N ALA A 182 16.88 9.57 4.09
CA ALA A 182 16.25 8.71 3.10
C ALA A 182 14.92 8.18 3.61
N PHE A 183 14.83 7.85 4.89
CA PHE A 183 13.56 7.45 5.49
C PHE A 183 12.52 8.58 5.46
N ALA A 184 12.86 9.76 6.00
CA ALA A 184 11.93 10.89 6.08
C ALA A 184 11.45 11.32 4.69
N LEU A 185 12.38 11.39 3.73
CA LEU A 185 12.09 11.72 2.34
C LEU A 185 11.28 10.62 1.64
N GLY A 186 11.53 9.35 1.96
CA GLY A 186 10.76 8.22 1.42
C GLY A 186 9.31 8.20 1.91
N VAL A 187 9.07 8.55 3.18
CA VAL A 187 7.70 8.71 3.71
C VAL A 187 6.99 9.89 3.04
N MET A 188 7.67 11.02 2.87
CA MET A 188 7.12 12.18 2.15
C MET A 188 6.77 11.81 0.70
N ALA A 189 7.69 11.13 0.00
CA ALA A 189 7.48 10.63 -1.34
C ALA A 189 6.26 9.71 -1.44
N TRP A 190 6.15 8.75 -0.54
CA TRP A 190 5.02 7.83 -0.53
C TRP A 190 3.69 8.53 -0.25
N THR A 191 3.69 9.47 0.69
CA THR A 191 2.53 10.31 1.00
C THR A 191 2.08 11.10 -0.22
N HIS A 192 3.01 11.66 -0.99
CA HIS A 192 2.72 12.36 -2.23
C HIS A 192 2.12 11.41 -3.28
N ILE A 193 2.72 10.24 -3.52
CA ILE A 193 2.22 9.26 -4.50
C ILE A 193 0.79 8.81 -4.14
N ILE A 194 0.54 8.46 -2.87
CA ILE A 194 -0.80 8.08 -2.42
C ILE A 194 -1.78 9.25 -2.52
N GLY A 195 -1.37 10.45 -2.14
CA GLY A 195 -2.20 11.65 -2.27
C GLY A 195 -2.59 11.93 -3.73
N ALA A 196 -1.64 11.79 -4.65
CA ALA A 196 -1.88 11.97 -6.08
C ALA A 196 -2.85 10.93 -6.64
N ILE A 197 -2.65 9.65 -6.30
CA ILE A 197 -3.56 8.55 -6.70
C ILE A 197 -4.96 8.75 -6.11
N SER A 198 -5.05 9.08 -4.81
CA SER A 198 -6.34 9.36 -4.13
C SER A 198 -7.07 10.54 -4.76
N PHE A 199 -6.36 11.62 -5.10
CA PHE A 199 -6.97 12.79 -5.74
C PHE A 199 -7.51 12.47 -7.13
N GLU A 200 -6.86 11.55 -7.86
CA GLU A 200 -7.37 11.04 -9.12
C GLU A 200 -8.60 10.15 -8.92
N LEU A 201 -8.47 9.10 -8.09
CA LEU A 201 -9.52 8.11 -7.85
C LEU A 201 -10.80 8.70 -7.25
N PHE A 202 -10.65 9.65 -6.32
CA PHE A 202 -11.77 10.27 -5.62
C PHE A 202 -12.23 11.58 -6.30
N GLY A 203 -11.84 11.80 -7.56
CA GLY A 203 -12.41 12.85 -8.42
C GLY A 203 -11.96 14.28 -8.12
N HIS A 204 -10.97 14.49 -7.25
CA HIS A 204 -10.48 15.83 -6.89
C HIS A 204 -9.69 16.51 -8.02
N ARG A 205 -9.36 15.74 -9.08
CA ARG A 205 -8.65 16.20 -10.27
C ARG A 205 -9.56 16.44 -11.49
N HIS A 206 -10.85 16.15 -11.38
CA HIS A 206 -11.79 16.37 -12.47
C HIS A 206 -11.89 17.86 -12.81
N ASN A 207 -11.77 18.22 -14.09
CA ASN A 207 -11.67 19.60 -14.57
C ASN A 207 -10.48 20.42 -14.00
N VAL A 208 -9.46 19.75 -13.42
CA VAL A 208 -8.22 20.40 -12.93
C VAL A 208 -7.04 20.06 -13.84
N VAL A 209 -6.93 18.78 -14.20
CA VAL A 209 -6.04 18.26 -15.25
C VAL A 209 -6.90 17.69 -16.37
N GLY A 210 -6.32 17.41 -17.54
CA GLY A 210 -7.07 16.79 -18.64
C GLY A 210 -7.77 15.51 -18.18
N ASP A 211 -8.98 15.26 -18.70
CA ASP A 211 -9.85 14.19 -18.22
C ASP A 211 -9.60 12.83 -18.87
N SER A 212 -8.80 12.78 -19.95
CA SER A 212 -8.43 11.51 -20.56
C SER A 212 -7.47 10.73 -19.65
N GLU A 213 -7.46 9.40 -19.78
CA GLU A 213 -6.50 8.56 -19.06
C GLU A 213 -5.05 8.97 -19.39
N ALA A 214 -4.81 9.32 -20.66
CA ALA A 214 -3.51 9.80 -21.13
C ALA A 214 -3.08 11.08 -20.43
N ASP A 215 -3.97 12.07 -20.31
CA ASP A 215 -3.66 13.34 -19.63
C ASP A 215 -3.34 13.13 -18.15
N ARG A 216 -4.16 12.34 -17.45
CA ARG A 216 -3.97 12.01 -16.03
C ARG A 216 -2.67 11.26 -15.80
N ARG A 217 -2.36 10.30 -16.69
CA ARG A 217 -1.10 9.57 -16.67
C ARG A 217 0.09 10.49 -16.90
N THR A 218 0.04 11.36 -17.92
CA THR A 218 1.12 12.31 -18.21
C THR A 218 1.35 13.27 -17.06
N TYR A 219 0.28 13.78 -16.44
CA TYR A 219 0.40 14.65 -15.27
C TYR A 219 1.03 13.92 -14.07
N PHE A 220 0.59 12.68 -13.79
CA PHE A 220 1.18 11.88 -12.72
C PHE A 220 2.65 11.55 -12.98
N GLU A 221 3.03 11.24 -14.22
CA GLU A 221 4.43 11.05 -14.61
C GLU A 221 5.26 12.33 -14.41
N PHE A 222 4.70 13.50 -14.72
CA PHE A 222 5.32 14.79 -14.41
C PHE A 222 5.53 14.98 -12.91
N GLU A 223 4.54 14.66 -12.06
CA GLU A 223 4.67 14.72 -10.60
C GLU A 223 5.82 13.82 -10.10
N LEU A 224 5.92 12.60 -10.63
CA LEU A 224 7.01 11.66 -10.29
C LEU A 224 8.37 12.21 -10.71
N ASP A 225 8.50 12.79 -11.91
CA ASP A 225 9.76 13.32 -12.43
C ASP A 225 10.22 14.57 -11.64
N VAL A 226 9.27 15.45 -11.27
CA VAL A 226 9.53 16.62 -10.42
C VAL A 226 10.01 16.17 -9.04
N LEU A 227 9.30 15.24 -8.40
CA LEU A 227 9.67 14.75 -7.08
C LEU A 227 11.02 14.03 -7.09
N ALA A 228 11.31 13.23 -8.13
CA ALA A 228 12.63 12.63 -8.31
C ALA A 228 13.74 13.68 -8.43
N GLY A 229 13.50 14.78 -9.14
CA GLY A 229 14.43 15.90 -9.26
C GLY A 229 14.68 16.60 -7.92
N LEU A 230 13.62 16.89 -7.15
CA LEU A 230 13.72 17.49 -5.82
C LEU A 230 14.48 16.61 -4.82
N LEU A 231 14.36 15.29 -4.97
CA LEU A 231 15.03 14.30 -4.11
C LEU A 231 16.43 13.92 -4.61
N GLY A 232 16.92 14.52 -5.70
CA GLY A 232 18.26 14.26 -6.22
C GLY A 232 18.45 12.89 -6.88
N ILE A 233 17.36 12.19 -7.23
CA ILE A 233 17.42 10.91 -7.93
C ILE A 233 17.81 11.18 -9.39
N ARG A 234 19.02 10.79 -9.76
CA ARG A 234 19.57 10.94 -11.12
C ARG A 234 19.17 9.77 -12.00
#